data_AF-A0A1Z5LAY9-F1
#
_entry.id   AF-A0A1Z5LAY9-F1
#
_cell.length_a   1.000
_cell.length_b   1.000
_cell.length_c   1.000
_cell.angle_alpha   90.00
_cell.angle_beta   90.00
_cell.angle_gamma   90.00
#
_symmetry.space_group_name_H-M   'P 1'
#
loop_
_entity.id
_entity.type
_entity.pdbx_description
1 polymer ?
#
loop_
_entity_poly.entity_id
_entity_poly.type
_entity_poly.pdbx_seq_one_letter_code
_entity_poly.pdbx_strand_id
1 'polypeptide(L)'
;MLMIGNYGLSLDQSKAQLALWAILAAPLFMSTDLRTISPEHKAILTNPDVIAINQDPLGRMGYRAYKEKGVEIWMRSVSPLGKHGSSSAAIVFFNRRDMGGPVNVSVQVSSLGLKPEDILEASVNPSGVVMYKASTV
;
A
#
# COMPACT_ATOMS: atom_id res chain seq x y z
N MET A 1 4.34 9.76 12.54
CA MET A 1 2.97 9.64 13.10
C MET A 1 1.98 9.65 11.94
N LEU A 2 0.84 8.99 12.09
CA LEU A 2 -0.27 9.00 11.15
C LEU A 2 -1.14 10.23 11.41
N MET A 3 -1.43 10.99 10.35
CA MET A 3 -2.19 12.24 10.41
C MET A 3 -3.63 12.06 9.89
N ILE A 4 -4.04 10.82 9.64
CA ILE A 4 -5.35 10.43 9.11
C ILE A 4 -6.46 10.88 10.07
N GLY A 5 -7.47 11.56 9.54
CA GLY A 5 -8.59 12.10 10.31
C GLY A 5 -8.42 13.53 10.81
N ASN A 6 -7.30 14.21 10.50
CA ASN A 6 -7.12 15.65 10.72
C ASN A 6 -7.50 16.46 9.46
N TYR A 7 -7.22 17.77 9.48
CA TYR A 7 -7.65 18.75 8.47
C TYR A 7 -6.74 18.92 7.24
N GLY A 8 -5.76 18.04 7.01
CA GLY A 8 -4.68 18.27 6.03
C GLY A 8 -4.55 17.25 4.90
N LEU A 9 -5.30 16.15 4.93
CA LEU A 9 -5.22 15.08 3.93
C LEU A 9 -6.60 14.84 3.31
N SER A 10 -6.65 14.67 1.99
CA SER A 10 -7.81 14.08 1.34
C SER A 10 -7.97 12.60 1.76
N LEU A 11 -9.11 12.01 1.41
CA LEU A 11 -9.35 10.59 1.69
C LEU A 11 -8.32 9.69 0.98
N ASP A 12 -7.96 10.03 -0.26
CA ASP A 12 -6.99 9.27 -1.05
C ASP A 12 -5.56 9.44 -0.50
N GLN A 13 -5.19 10.66 -0.06
CA GLN A 13 -3.93 10.91 0.63
C GLN A 13 -3.84 10.17 1.98
N SER A 14 -4.97 10.06 2.69
CA SER A 14 -5.05 9.30 3.95
C SER A 14 -4.81 7.81 3.73
N LYS A 15 -5.43 7.23 2.69
CA LYS A 15 -5.16 5.83 2.28
C LYS A 15 -3.69 5.66 1.88
N ALA A 16 -3.14 6.60 1.10
CA ALA A 16 -1.75 6.57 0.67
C ALA A 16 -0.78 6.58 1.86
N GLN A 17 -1.03 7.42 2.88
CA GLN A 17 -0.23 7.44 4.09
C GLN A 17 -0.21 6.06 4.77
N LEU A 18 -1.38 5.45 5.02
CA LEU A 18 -1.42 4.17 5.72
C LEU A 18 -0.74 3.05 4.90
N ALA A 19 -1.01 2.98 3.60
CA ALA A 19 -0.44 1.96 2.72
C ALA A 19 1.10 2.06 2.65
N LEU A 20 1.66 3.27 2.52
CA LEU A 20 3.11 3.46 2.52
C LEU A 20 3.73 3.16 3.88
N TRP A 21 3.08 3.55 4.99
CA TRP A 21 3.55 3.18 6.33
C TRP A 21 3.55 1.66 6.55
N ALA A 22 2.56 0.95 6.00
CA ALA A 22 2.51 -0.51 6.03
C ALA A 22 3.66 -1.13 5.23
N ILE A 23 3.93 -0.65 4.01
CA ILE A 23 5.07 -1.13 3.21
C ILE A 23 6.42 -0.83 3.87
N LEU A 24 6.57 0.32 4.50
CA LEU A 24 7.82 0.73 5.14
C LEU A 24 8.04 0.09 6.52
N ALA A 25 7.17 -0.82 6.96
CA ALA A 25 7.21 -1.40 8.32
C ALA A 25 7.31 -0.34 9.43
N ALA A 26 6.70 0.82 9.20
CA ALA A 26 6.81 1.95 10.10
C ALA A 26 5.89 1.78 11.33
N PRO A 27 6.27 2.33 12.50
CA PRO A 27 5.37 2.39 13.65
C PRO A 27 4.07 3.14 13.32
N LEU A 28 2.92 2.55 13.66
CA LEU A 28 1.58 3.10 13.40
C LEU A 28 1.06 3.93 14.58
N PHE A 29 1.77 5.00 14.95
CA PHE A 29 1.29 5.93 15.98
C PHE A 29 0.35 6.98 15.40
N MET A 30 -0.91 6.95 15.82
CA MET A 30 -1.95 7.90 15.41
C MET A 30 -1.81 9.23 16.15
N SER A 31 -1.95 10.33 15.43
CA SER A 31 -1.99 11.69 15.98
C SER A 31 -3.28 12.39 15.52
N THR A 32 -4.43 11.95 16.04
CA THR A 32 -5.76 12.42 15.62
C THR A 32 -6.74 12.38 16.80
N ASP A 33 -7.80 13.20 16.76
CA ASP A 33 -8.84 13.18 17.81
C ASP A 33 -9.84 12.06 17.57
N LEU A 34 -9.73 10.99 18.36
CA LEU A 34 -10.57 9.80 18.25
C LEU A 34 -12.05 10.05 18.61
N ARG A 35 -12.36 11.15 19.31
CA ARG A 35 -13.73 11.49 19.71
C ARG A 35 -14.56 12.01 18.54
N THR A 36 -13.89 12.55 17.52
CA THR A 36 -14.51 13.27 16.40
C THR A 36 -14.11 12.73 15.03
N ILE A 37 -13.39 11.60 14.98
CA ILE A 37 -12.94 11.01 13.71
C ILE A 37 -14.13 10.57 12.85
N SER A 38 -14.09 10.88 11.55
CA SER A 38 -15.13 10.45 10.63
C SER A 38 -15.12 8.93 10.41
N PRO A 39 -16.26 8.30 10.08
CA PRO A 39 -16.32 6.87 9.80
C PRO A 39 -15.35 6.40 8.70
N GLU A 40 -15.13 7.21 7.67
CA GLU A 40 -14.24 6.89 6.55
C GLU A 40 -12.77 6.85 6.99
N HIS A 41 -12.33 7.82 7.78
CA HIS A 41 -10.96 7.85 8.31
C HIS A 41 -10.73 6.75 9.34
N LYS A 42 -11.74 6.45 10.17
CA LYS A 42 -11.72 5.30 11.07
C LYS A 42 -11.55 4.00 10.30
N ALA A 43 -12.34 3.79 9.24
CA ALA A 43 -12.26 2.59 8.40
C ALA A 43 -10.88 2.41 7.75
N ILE A 44 -10.21 3.51 7.37
CA ILE A 44 -8.82 3.48 6.91
C ILE A 44 -7.92 2.99 8.05
N LEU A 45 -7.92 3.68 9.19
CA LEU A 45 -7.03 3.38 10.32
C LEU A 45 -7.21 1.97 10.90
N THR A 46 -8.42 1.40 10.80
CA THR A 46 -8.74 0.06 11.31
C THR A 46 -8.79 -1.01 10.22
N ASN A 47 -8.26 -0.75 9.02
CA ASN A 47 -8.25 -1.74 7.94
C ASN A 47 -7.38 -2.96 8.32
N PRO A 48 -7.98 -4.15 8.55
CA PRO A 48 -7.25 -5.29 9.07
C PRO A 48 -6.20 -5.82 8.10
N ASP A 49 -6.46 -5.75 6.79
CA ASP A 49 -5.54 -6.26 5.77
C ASP A 49 -4.27 -5.42 5.70
N VAL A 50 -4.40 -4.09 5.73
CA VAL A 50 -3.24 -3.18 5.71
C VAL A 50 -2.44 -3.26 7.02
N ILE A 51 -3.14 -3.38 8.16
CA ILE A 51 -2.49 -3.58 9.46
C ILE A 51 -1.73 -4.91 9.48
N ALA A 52 -2.31 -6.00 8.96
CA ALA A 52 -1.64 -7.29 8.88
C ALA A 52 -0.36 -7.23 8.05
N ILE A 53 -0.33 -6.45 6.97
CA ILE A 53 0.91 -6.21 6.22
C ILE A 53 1.92 -5.43 7.04
N ASN A 54 1.50 -4.38 7.75
CA ASN A 54 2.41 -3.63 8.61
C ASN A 54 3.04 -4.52 9.69
N GLN A 55 2.23 -5.34 10.36
CA GLN A 55 2.56 -6.23 11.48
C GLN A 55 3.10 -7.60 11.05
N ASP A 56 3.42 -7.77 9.77
CA ASP A 56 3.93 -9.04 9.26
C ASP A 56 5.19 -9.50 10.03
N PRO A 57 5.24 -10.74 10.53
CA PRO A 57 6.28 -11.20 11.45
C PRO A 57 7.65 -11.33 10.79
N LEU A 58 7.76 -11.29 9.45
CA LEU A 58 9.07 -11.21 8.81
C LEU A 58 9.79 -9.90 9.14
N GLY A 59 9.05 -8.84 9.51
CA GLY A 59 9.62 -7.55 9.91
C GLY A 59 10.48 -6.87 8.85
N ARG A 60 10.41 -7.32 7.60
CA ARG A 60 11.22 -6.79 6.50
C ARG A 60 10.60 -5.51 5.96
N MET A 61 11.35 -4.42 6.05
CA MET A 61 11.00 -3.15 5.44
C MET A 61 10.92 -3.29 3.91
N GLY A 62 9.91 -2.69 3.31
CA GLY A 62 9.76 -2.61 1.86
C GLY A 62 10.62 -1.53 1.20
N TYR A 63 10.62 -1.51 -0.12
CA TYR A 63 11.39 -0.57 -0.94
C TYR A 63 10.60 -0.17 -2.19
N ARG A 64 11.00 0.93 -2.83
CA ARG A 64 10.44 1.35 -4.12
C ARG A 64 11.10 0.52 -5.23
N ALA A 65 10.33 -0.32 -5.89
CA ALA A 65 10.82 -1.18 -6.96
C ALA A 65 10.88 -0.43 -8.31
N TYR A 66 9.84 0.33 -8.64
CA TYR A 66 9.73 1.00 -9.94
C TYR A 66 9.09 2.38 -9.83
N LYS A 67 9.23 3.18 -10.90
CA LYS A 67 8.52 4.44 -11.08
C LYS A 67 8.20 4.61 -12.57
N GLU A 68 6.92 4.80 -12.89
CA GLU A 68 6.45 5.02 -14.25
C GLU A 68 5.30 6.03 -14.26
N LYS A 69 5.32 6.97 -15.22
CA LYS A 69 4.22 7.95 -15.43
C LYS A 69 3.80 8.76 -14.19
N GLY A 70 4.72 8.93 -13.23
CA GLY A 70 4.44 9.60 -11.96
C GLY A 70 3.79 8.71 -10.89
N VAL A 71 3.61 7.42 -11.16
CA VAL A 71 3.24 6.39 -10.19
C VAL A 71 4.49 5.68 -9.71
N GLU A 72 4.64 5.54 -8.41
CA GLU A 72 5.68 4.76 -7.76
C GLU A 72 5.12 3.39 -7.37
N ILE A 73 5.86 2.33 -7.69
CA ILE A 73 5.52 0.97 -7.30
C ILE A 73 6.44 0.56 -6.17
N TRP A 74 5.84 0.29 -5.02
CA TRP A 74 6.52 -0.10 -3.79
C TRP A 74 6.22 -1.56 -3.48
N MET A 75 7.17 -2.23 -2.86
CA MET A 75 7.08 -3.64 -2.55
C MET A 75 7.57 -3.95 -1.14
N ARG A 76 6.91 -4.88 -0.46
CA ARG A 76 7.35 -5.46 0.81
C ARG A 76 7.17 -6.98 0.76
N SER A 77 8.21 -7.74 1.06
CA SER A 77 8.07 -9.18 1.31
C SER A 77 7.28 -9.42 2.60
N VAL A 78 6.32 -10.33 2.54
CA VAL A 78 5.46 -10.70 3.68
C VAL A 78 5.44 -12.21 3.84
N SER A 79 5.00 -12.69 5.01
CA SER A 79 4.87 -14.10 5.29
C SER A 79 4.06 -14.81 4.19
N PRO A 80 4.51 -16.00 3.76
CA PRO A 80 3.85 -16.74 2.70
C PRO A 80 2.39 -17.04 3.05
N LEU A 81 1.49 -16.83 2.09
CA LEU A 81 0.08 -17.26 2.18
C LEU A 81 -0.14 -18.70 1.70
N GLY A 82 0.85 -19.27 1.01
CA GLY A 82 0.75 -20.57 0.34
C GLY A 82 1.41 -21.73 1.09
N LYS A 83 1.71 -22.81 0.36
CA LYS A 83 2.36 -24.00 0.90
C LYS A 83 3.81 -23.69 1.32
N HIS A 84 4.43 -24.64 2.04
CA HIS A 84 5.86 -24.57 2.37
C HIS A 84 6.69 -24.29 1.11
N GLY A 85 7.46 -23.20 1.13
CA GLY A 85 8.30 -22.75 0.01
C GLY A 85 7.70 -21.63 -0.86
N SER A 86 6.44 -21.23 -0.65
CA SER A 86 5.87 -20.05 -1.29
C SER A 86 6.50 -18.76 -0.75
N SER A 87 6.52 -17.70 -1.56
CA SER A 87 6.84 -16.33 -1.15
C SER A 87 5.65 -15.42 -1.42
N SER A 88 5.42 -14.43 -0.58
CA SER A 88 4.35 -13.44 -0.78
C SER A 88 4.91 -12.03 -0.66
N ALA A 89 4.28 -11.09 -1.36
CA ALA A 89 4.63 -9.68 -1.27
C ALA A 89 3.38 -8.79 -1.26
N ALA A 90 3.46 -7.70 -0.51
CA ALA A 90 2.58 -6.56 -0.65
C ALA A 90 3.14 -5.60 -1.70
N ILE A 91 2.28 -5.14 -2.61
CA ILE A 91 2.63 -4.25 -3.71
C ILE A 91 1.73 -3.02 -3.62
N VAL A 92 2.31 -1.84 -3.68
CA VAL A 92 1.59 -0.55 -3.61
C VAL A 92 1.90 0.25 -4.86
N PHE A 93 0.85 0.67 -5.56
CA PHE A 93 0.90 1.67 -6.62
C PHE A 93 0.49 3.02 -6.05
N PHE A 94 1.45 3.94 -5.93
CA PHE A 94 1.24 5.26 -5.35
C PHE A 94 1.40 6.35 -6.41
N ASN A 95 0.34 7.12 -6.67
CA ASN A 95 0.41 8.20 -7.65
C ASN A 95 0.93 9.49 -6.99
N ARG A 96 2.16 9.87 -7.34
CA ARG A 96 2.82 11.10 -6.84
C ARG A 96 2.26 12.38 -7.46
N ARG A 97 1.46 12.28 -8.52
CA ARG A 97 0.85 13.45 -9.17
C ARG A 97 -0.27 13.98 -8.28
N ASP A 98 -0.39 15.29 -8.21
CA ASP A 98 -1.45 16.02 -7.50
C ASP A 98 -2.49 16.61 -8.45
N MET A 99 -2.24 16.54 -9.76
CA MET A 99 -3.13 17.08 -10.81
C MET A 99 -3.39 16.07 -11.94
N GLY A 100 -4.57 16.23 -12.56
CA GLY A 100 -5.06 15.40 -13.67
C GLY A 100 -6.07 14.35 -13.21
N GLY A 101 -6.30 13.35 -14.07
CA GLY A 101 -7.15 12.20 -13.75
C GLY A 101 -6.36 10.98 -13.25
N PRO A 102 -7.06 9.84 -13.04
CA PRO A 102 -6.43 8.57 -12.71
C PRO A 102 -5.40 8.16 -13.76
N VAL A 103 -4.29 7.55 -13.32
CA VAL A 103 -3.26 7.01 -14.20
C VAL A 103 -3.32 5.49 -14.16
N ASN A 104 -3.45 4.88 -15.34
CA ASN A 104 -3.40 3.43 -15.49
C ASN A 104 -1.96 2.96 -15.63
N VAL A 105 -1.56 2.00 -14.79
CA VAL A 105 -0.24 1.37 -14.81
C VAL A 105 -0.42 -0.14 -14.74
N SER A 106 0.33 -0.85 -15.57
CA SER A 106 0.40 -2.30 -15.56
C SER A 106 1.83 -2.76 -15.30
N VAL A 107 1.99 -3.77 -14.45
CA VAL A 107 3.29 -4.34 -14.10
C VAL A 107 3.20 -5.86 -14.22
N GLN A 108 4.14 -6.45 -14.95
CA GLN A 108 4.29 -7.90 -14.93
C GLN A 108 4.84 -8.33 -13.57
N VAL A 109 4.15 -9.27 -12.93
CA VAL A 109 4.53 -9.78 -11.60
C VAL A 109 5.91 -10.48 -11.64
N SER A 110 6.31 -11.02 -12.79
CA SER A 110 7.66 -11.54 -13.05
C SER A 110 8.77 -10.51 -12.83
N SER A 111 8.57 -9.26 -13.26
CA SER A 111 9.54 -8.18 -13.07
C SER A 111 9.77 -7.85 -11.58
N LEU A 112 8.78 -8.17 -10.74
CA LEU A 112 8.81 -7.99 -9.31
C LEU A 112 9.44 -9.19 -8.57
N GLY A 113 9.97 -10.19 -9.30
CA GLY A 113 10.57 -11.39 -8.71
C GLY A 113 9.55 -12.39 -8.17
N LEU A 114 8.30 -12.27 -8.60
CA LEU A 114 7.19 -13.17 -8.26
C LEU A 114 6.81 -14.01 -9.48
N LYS A 115 5.98 -15.05 -9.32
CA LYS A 115 5.69 -16.01 -10.41
C LYS A 115 4.97 -15.33 -11.60
N PRO A 116 5.15 -15.85 -12.83
CA PRO A 116 4.97 -15.07 -14.06
C PRO A 116 3.52 -14.88 -14.54
N GLU A 117 2.54 -15.48 -13.88
CA GLU A 117 1.22 -15.69 -14.51
C GLU A 117 0.26 -14.50 -14.38
N ASP A 118 0.59 -13.50 -13.55
CA ASP A 118 -0.28 -12.35 -13.30
C ASP A 118 0.30 -11.03 -13.82
N ILE A 119 -0.54 -10.22 -14.46
CA ILE A 119 -0.30 -8.79 -14.69
C ILE A 119 -1.12 -8.05 -13.65
N LEU A 120 -0.46 -7.18 -12.87
CA LEU A 120 -1.15 -6.28 -11.97
C LEU A 120 -1.43 -4.98 -12.70
N GLU A 121 -2.72 -4.69 -12.89
CA GLU A 121 -3.20 -3.44 -13.45
C GLU A 121 -3.85 -2.59 -12.36
N ALA A 122 -3.45 -1.33 -12.27
CA ALA A 122 -4.00 -0.39 -11.31
C ALA A 122 -4.36 0.93 -12.01
N SER A 123 -5.55 1.44 -11.72
CA SER A 123 -5.94 2.82 -12.01
C SER A 123 -5.85 3.63 -10.73
N VAL A 124 -4.90 4.58 -10.66
CA VAL A 124 -4.58 5.28 -9.40
C VAL A 124 -4.89 6.77 -9.53
N ASN A 125 -5.82 7.26 -8.70
CA ASN A 125 -6.15 8.68 -8.58
C ASN A 125 -4.92 9.52 -8.21
N PRO A 126 -4.86 10.81 -8.58
CA PRO A 126 -3.82 11.72 -8.09
C PRO A 126 -3.72 11.71 -6.56
N SER A 127 -2.51 11.61 -6.02
CA SER A 127 -2.19 11.44 -4.60
C SER A 127 -2.82 10.20 -3.93
N GLY A 128 -3.42 9.32 -4.72
CA GLY A 128 -4.06 8.09 -4.26
C GLY A 128 -3.15 6.89 -4.32
N VAL A 129 -3.71 5.76 -3.87
CA VAL A 129 -3.00 4.50 -3.75
C VAL A 129 -3.89 3.31 -4.10
N VAL A 130 -3.29 2.29 -4.69
CA VAL A 130 -3.88 0.95 -4.81
C VAL A 130 -2.88 -0.06 -4.24
N MET A 131 -3.37 -1.01 -3.45
CA MET A 131 -2.54 -2.01 -2.79
C MET A 131 -3.03 -3.42 -3.14
N TYR A 132 -2.09 -4.29 -3.47
CA TYR A 132 -2.30 -5.71 -3.74
C TYR A 132 -1.45 -6.55 -2.80
N LYS A 133 -1.91 -7.77 -2.52
CA LYS A 133 -1.10 -8.82 -1.89
C LYS A 133 -1.00 -9.97 -2.89
N ALA A 134 0.22 -10.29 -3.31
CA ALA A 134 0.51 -11.36 -4.27
C ALA A 134 1.26 -12.50 -3.59
N SER A 135 1.07 -13.73 -4.09
CA SER A 135 1.74 -14.93 -3.57
C SER A 135 2.20 -15.82 -4.73
N THR A 136 3.38 -16.43 -4.59
CA THR A 136 3.83 -17.50 -5.48
C THR A 136 3.25 -18.81 -4.95
N VAL A 137 2.26 -19.40 -5.62
CA VAL A 137 1.72 -20.73 -5.25
C VAL A 137 2.81 -21.79 -5.38
#